data_AF-A0A5B0W3M4-F1
#
_entry.id   AF-A0A5B0W3M4-F1
#
_cell.length_a   1.000
_cell.length_b   1.000
_cell.length_c   1.000
_cell.angle_alpha   90.00
_cell.angle_beta   90.00
_cell.angle_gamma   90.00
#
_symmetry.space_group_name_H-M   'P 1'
#
loop_
_entity.id
_entity.type
_entity.pdbx_description
1 polymer ?
#
loop_
_entity_poly.entity_id
_entity_poly.type
_entity_poly.pdbx_seq_one_letter_code
_entity_poly.pdbx_strand_id
1 'polypeptide(L)'
;MNLEIVSAEMSRKEDKSYVGRTIFTLENHKAPYEITFFSTRGTEWDYSLSFAGEPGSEEQFLETDALLENDDDVYNQLLDAALDKQEIVEE
;
A
#
# COMPACT_ATOMS: atom_id res chain seq x y z
N MET A 1 -4.10 14.41 8.45
CA MET A 1 -4.91 13.48 7.64
C MET A 1 -5.06 12.21 8.43
N ASN A 2 -6.24 11.59 8.40
CA ASN A 2 -6.45 10.26 8.97
C ASN A 2 -6.52 9.27 7.82
N LEU A 3 -5.59 8.33 7.83
CA LEU A 3 -5.51 7.20 6.93
C LEU A 3 -6.04 5.97 7.66
N GLU A 4 -6.97 5.26 7.03
CA GLU A 4 -7.52 4.01 7.55
C GLU A 4 -7.12 2.87 6.61
N ILE A 5 -6.48 1.85 7.17
CA ILE A 5 -6.11 0.65 6.42
C ILE A 5 -7.33 -0.26 6.39
N VAL A 6 -7.88 -0.46 5.20
CA VAL A 6 -9.06 -1.31 4.98
C VAL A 6 -8.65 -2.77 4.94
N SER A 7 -7.58 -3.08 4.21
CA SER A 7 -7.05 -4.43 4.10
C SER A 7 -5.57 -4.38 3.76
N ALA A 8 -4.82 -5.40 4.17
CA ALA A 8 -3.44 -5.56 3.80
C ALA A 8 -3.16 -7.05 3.57
N GLU A 9 -2.29 -7.35 2.62
CA GLU A 9 -1.90 -8.69 2.24
C GLU A 9 -0.44 -8.71 1.84
N MET A 10 0.29 -9.77 2.20
CA MET A 10 1.64 -10.01 1.69
C MET A 10 1.72 -11.41 1.11
N SER A 11 2.27 -11.51 -0.09
CA SER A 11 2.43 -12.75 -0.82
C SER A 11 3.87 -12.88 -1.31
N ARG A 12 4.52 -13.98 -0.94
CA ARG A 12 5.83 -14.33 -1.48
C ARG A 12 5.66 -15.12 -2.77
N LYS A 13 6.30 -14.68 -3.85
CA LYS A 13 6.27 -15.36 -5.15
C LYS A 13 7.33 -16.47 -5.22
N GLU A 14 7.14 -17.39 -6.16
CA GLU A 14 8.04 -18.52 -6.41
C GLU A 14 9.46 -18.09 -6.80
N ASP A 15 9.61 -16.93 -7.43
CA ASP A 15 10.91 -16.35 -7.79
C ASP A 15 11.65 -15.70 -6.61
N LYS A 16 11.10 -15.83 -5.39
CA LYS A 16 11.56 -15.22 -4.13
C LYS A 16 11.30 -13.72 -4.02
N SER A 17 10.60 -13.10 -4.97
CA SER A 17 10.08 -11.74 -4.78
C SER A 17 8.93 -11.71 -3.76
N TYR A 18 8.75 -10.53 -3.18
CA TYR A 18 7.69 -10.20 -2.24
C TYR A 18 6.73 -9.24 -2.93
N VAL A 19 5.44 -9.52 -2.78
CA VAL A 19 4.37 -8.66 -3.27
C VAL A 19 3.42 -8.37 -2.12
N GLY A 20 3.52 -7.15 -1.61
CA GLY A 20 2.61 -6.59 -0.61
C GLY A 20 1.52 -5.80 -1.30
N ARG A 21 0.30 -5.82 -0.77
CA ARG A 21 -0.79 -4.96 -1.22
C ARG A 21 -1.52 -4.42 -0.02
N THR A 22 -1.72 -3.13 0.01
CA THR A 22 -2.46 -2.46 1.09
C THR A 22 -3.55 -1.60 0.46
N ILE A 23 -4.80 -1.88 0.86
CA ILE A 23 -5.96 -1.07 0.51
C ILE A 23 -6.21 -0.14 1.68
N PHE A 24 -6.23 1.16 1.41
CA PHE A 24 -6.45 2.19 2.41
C PHE A 24 -7.41 3.27 1.91
N THR A 25 -8.03 3.97 2.84
CA THR A 25 -8.89 5.10 2.59
C THR A 25 -8.40 6.30 3.39
N LEU A 26 -8.71 7.49 2.90
CA LEU A 26 -8.46 8.74 3.60
C LEU A 26 -9.81 9.37 3.90
N GLU A 27 -10.04 9.86 5.12
CA GLU A 27 -11.36 10.41 5.52
C GLU A 27 -11.88 11.53 4.59
N ASN A 28 -10.97 12.22 3.89
CA ASN A 28 -11.31 13.32 2.97
C ASN A 28 -11.39 12.88 1.50
N HIS A 29 -11.18 11.59 1.22
CA HIS A 29 -11.12 11.05 -0.13
C HIS A 29 -12.35 10.20 -0.41
N LYS A 30 -12.87 10.30 -1.64
CA LYS A 30 -14.10 9.59 -2.02
C LYS A 30 -13.87 8.13 -2.37
N ALA A 31 -12.67 7.79 -2.83
CA ALA A 31 -12.34 6.47 -3.34
C ALA A 31 -11.24 5.81 -2.48
N PRO A 32 -11.29 4.48 -2.30
CA PRO A 32 -10.20 3.73 -1.71
C PRO A 32 -9.01 3.63 -2.68
N TYR A 33 -7.81 3.63 -2.12
CA TYR A 33 -6.55 3.48 -2.84
C TYR A 33 -5.95 2.12 -2.55
N GLU A 34 -5.31 1.55 -3.56
CA GLU A 34 -4.51 0.35 -3.47
C GLU A 34 -3.05 0.74 -3.73
N ILE A 35 -2.19 0.46 -2.76
CA ILE A 35 -0.75 0.48 -2.96
C ILE A 35 -0.25 -0.96 -3.07
N THR A 36 0.42 -1.26 -4.17
CA THR A 36 1.09 -2.55 -4.37
C THR A 36 2.58 -2.35 -4.20
N PHE A 37 3.15 -2.99 -3.19
CA PHE A 37 4.58 -3.06 -2.94
C PHE A 37 5.18 -4.29 -3.62
N PHE A 38 6.29 -4.11 -4.30
CA PHE A 38 7.03 -5.19 -4.95
C PHE A 38 8.50 -5.12 -4.57
N SER A 39 9.08 -6.23 -4.13
CA SER A 39 10.51 -6.31 -3.87
C SER A 39 11.09 -7.63 -4.33
N THR A 40 12.18 -7.58 -5.10
CA THR A 40 12.88 -8.79 -5.54
C THR A 40 13.81 -9.37 -4.46
N ARG A 41 14.31 -8.53 -3.54
CA ARG A 41 15.33 -8.92 -2.55
C ARG A 41 14.90 -8.72 -1.10
N GLY A 42 13.79 -8.01 -0.85
CA GLY A 42 13.32 -7.59 0.48
C GLY A 42 14.05 -6.37 1.05
N THR A 43 15.06 -5.84 0.35
CA THR A 43 15.85 -4.67 0.77
C THR A 43 15.43 -3.38 0.06
N GLU A 44 14.90 -3.48 -1.15
CA GLU A 44 14.47 -2.37 -1.99
C GLU A 44 13.03 -2.66 -2.41
N TRP A 45 12.13 -1.74 -2.12
CA TRP A 45 10.70 -1.92 -2.35
C TRP A 45 10.23 -0.88 -3.36
N ASP A 46 9.83 -1.34 -4.53
CA ASP A 46 9.06 -0.55 -5.47
C ASP A 46 7.60 -0.51 -5.00
N TYR A 47 6.88 0.55 -5.34
CA TYR A 47 5.45 0.63 -5.11
C TYR A 47 4.71 1.11 -6.35
N SER A 48 3.42 0.77 -6.42
CA SER A 48 2.51 1.28 -7.42
C SER A 48 1.20 1.67 -6.74
N LEU A 49 0.81 2.93 -6.88
CA LEU A 49 -0.47 3.44 -6.40
C LEU A 49 -1.53 3.28 -7.49
N SER A 50 -2.72 2.83 -7.12
CA SER A 50 -3.89 2.68 -8.00
C SER A 50 -5.18 2.87 -7.22
N PHE A 51 -6.31 3.05 -7.90
CA PHE A 51 -7.61 3.07 -7.23
C PHE A 51 -8.09 1.63 -6.95
N ALA A 52 -8.48 1.33 -5.71
CA ALA A 52 -8.93 -0.01 -5.29
C ALA A 52 -10.37 -0.35 -5.73
N GLY A 53 -10.85 0.27 -6.81
CA GLY A 53 -12.23 0.20 -7.23
C GLY A 53 -12.57 1.29 -8.25
N GLU A 54 -13.55 2.12 -7.92
CA GLU A 54 -13.96 3.21 -8.80
C GLU A 54 -12.91 4.34 -8.81
N PRO A 55 -12.56 4.89 -9.99
CA PRO A 55 -11.62 6.00 -10.08
C PRO A 55 -12.16 7.22 -9.33
N GLY A 56 -11.35 7.75 -8.42
CA GLY A 56 -11.66 8.93 -7.62
C GLY A 56 -11.27 10.24 -8.31
N SER A 57 -11.08 11.29 -7.51
CA SER A 57 -10.61 12.58 -8.03
C SER A 57 -9.12 12.52 -8.37
N GLU A 58 -8.73 12.94 -9.57
CA GLU A 58 -7.32 12.96 -10.01
C GLU A 58 -6.46 13.86 -9.11
N GLU A 59 -6.99 14.99 -8.63
CA GLU A 59 -6.31 15.88 -7.68
C GLU A 59 -5.95 15.15 -6.37
N GLN A 60 -6.87 14.34 -5.84
CA GLN A 60 -6.65 13.56 -4.63
C GLN A 60 -5.66 12.42 -4.85
N PHE A 61 -5.66 11.83 -6.04
CA PHE A 61 -4.68 10.81 -6.41
C PHE A 61 -3.27 11.39 -6.42
N LEU A 62 -3.07 12.54 -7.09
CA LEU A 62 -1.78 13.24 -7.11
C LEU A 62 -1.34 13.67 -5.71
N GLU A 63 -2.28 14.10 -4.86
CA GLU A 63 -1.98 14.47 -3.47
C GLU A 63 -1.54 13.25 -2.64
N THR A 64 -2.16 12.09 -2.87
CA THR A 64 -1.80 10.82 -2.21
C THR A 64 -0.45 10.31 -2.71
N ASP A 65 -0.20 10.38 -4.02
CA ASP A 65 1.07 9.99 -4.63
C ASP A 65 2.22 10.85 -4.10
N ALA A 66 2.04 12.18 -4.10
CA ALA A 66 3.01 13.11 -3.51
C ALA A 66 3.19 12.90 -2.00
N LEU A 67 2.13 12.55 -1.27
CA LEU A 67 2.21 12.23 0.16
C LEU A 67 3.10 10.99 0.38
N LEU A 68 2.94 9.94 -0.41
CA LEU A 68 3.76 8.73 -0.31
C LEU A 68 5.24 8.99 -0.64
N GLU A 69 5.51 9.90 -1.59
CA GLU A 69 6.88 10.28 -1.94
C GLU A 69 7.54 11.22 -0.91
N ASN A 70 6.77 12.11 -0.27
CA ASN A 70 7.30 13.12 0.65
C ASN A 70 7.25 12.70 2.12
N ASP A 71 6.38 11.75 2.47
CA ASP A 71 6.11 11.33 3.84
C ASP A 71 6.42 9.83 4.00
N ASP A 72 7.69 9.55 4.33
CA ASP A 72 8.18 8.20 4.58
C ASP A 72 7.36 7.49 5.67
N ASP A 73 6.77 8.20 6.63
CA ASP A 73 6.01 7.61 7.73
C ASP A 73 4.73 6.95 7.20
N VAL A 74 4.01 7.64 6.29
CA VAL A 74 2.82 7.09 5.60
C VAL A 74 3.18 5.88 4.76
N TYR A 75 4.26 5.99 3.96
CA TYR A 75 4.76 4.87 3.16
C TYR A 75 5.10 3.66 4.02
N ASN A 76 5.90 3.86 5.08
CA ASN A 76 6.32 2.79 5.98
C ASN A 76 5.13 2.19 6.72
N GLN A 77 4.14 2.98 7.14
CA GLN A 77 2.94 2.47 7.81
C GLN A 77 2.15 1.52 6.90
N LEU A 78 2.02 1.84 5.60
CA LEU A 78 1.32 0.98 4.64
C LEU A 78 2.11 -0.29 4.30
N LEU A 79 3.43 -0.19 4.20
CA LEU A 79 4.33 -1.32 3.96
C LEU A 79 4.37 -2.25 5.17
N ASP A 80 4.52 -1.70 6.38
CA ASP A 80 4.52 -2.44 7.64
C ASP A 80 3.21 -3.18 7.84
N ALA A 81 2.07 -2.55 7.54
CA ALA A 81 0.77 -3.21 7.56
C ALA A 81 0.68 -4.41 6.59
N ALA A 82 1.33 -4.35 5.43
CA ALA A 82 1.41 -5.51 4.54
C ALA A 82 2.37 -6.57 5.11
N LEU A 83 3.54 -6.18 5.60
CA LEU A 83 4.53 -7.09 6.17
C LEU A 83 4.02 -7.84 7.41
N ASP A 84 3.26 -7.17 8.28
CA ASP A 84 2.57 -7.79 9.43
C ASP A 84 1.64 -8.94 8.99
N LYS A 85 1.05 -8.82 7.80
CA LYS A 85 0.21 -9.87 7.21
C LYS A 85 0.99 -11.08 6.71
N GLN A 86 2.30 -10.95 6.53
CA GLN A 86 3.18 -12.07 6.19
C GLN A 86 3.38 -13.01 7.38
N GLU A 87 3.37 -12.49 8.62
CA GLU A 87 3.64 -13.29 9.82
C GLU A 87 2.42 -14.09 10.29
N ILE A 88 1.20 -13.73 9.87
CA ILE A 88 -0.05 -14.41 10.25
C ILE A 88 -0.45 -15.60 9.37
N VAL A 89 0.50 -16.32 8.77
CA VAL A 89 0.22 -17.67 8.24
C VAL A 89 0.41 -18.69 9.38
N GLU A 90 -0.42 -18.58 10.42
CA GLU A 90 -0.66 -19.65 11.39
C GLU A 90 -2.05 -20.24 11.10
N GLU A 91 -2.07 -21.39 10.41
CA GLU A 91 -2.85 -22.60 10.73
C GLU A 91 -2.57 -23.74 9.72
#